data_AF-A0A8S3WWT2-F1
#
_entry.id   AF-A0A8S3WWT2-F1
#
_cell.length_a   1.000
_cell.length_b   1.000
_cell.length_c   1.000
_cell.angle_alpha   90.00
_cell.angle_beta   90.00
_cell.angle_gamma   90.00
#
_symmetry.space_group_name_H-M   'P 1'
#
loop_
_entity.id
_entity.type
_entity.pdbx_description
1 polymer ?
#
loop_
_entity_poly.entity_id
_entity_poly.type
_entity_poly.pdbx_seq_one_letter_code
_entity_poly.pdbx_strand_id
1 'polypeptide(L)'
;MCNTRWISIEPAVCRILDQWIELKTLFEIARRDEHCYTAEILYNMYNDPQNHLYLLYIRPILQEVQVVNKLFESNDVDPTRLYNDLIGLVESIGRRILNPTARVDILTEDIESYLDPKPYMGYAFETKLLEYNLQPNAANYLRQRCNNFTLKLVTELRSRLPVNFKILQKISMFSVQETLKVVKPSIVEIAQEFRVNAPMIEKLVSQWRNIVHIKWESLTSTVKFWNEVMQYKDAADNNPFAELCEFAMSLISLPHSNADVERVFSQMSLVKTKLRNRLAVRTLNAILYVRFGLKRAGKCCYSYTVPDNVLRSIGTKEYYDSGSQPSTSADVDEDEDLNILFP
;
A
#
# COMPACT_ATOMS: atom_id res chain seq x y z
N MET A 1 -4.38 2.41 -19.39
CA MET A 1 -4.53 1.84 -18.04
C MET A 1 -4.91 0.38 -18.19
N CYS A 2 -4.21 -0.54 -17.53
CA CYS A 2 -4.63 -1.94 -17.46
C CYS A 2 -5.91 -2.03 -16.60
N ASN A 3 -6.98 -2.63 -17.12
CA ASN A 3 -8.24 -2.82 -16.37
C ASN A 3 -8.08 -3.83 -15.22
N THR A 4 -7.05 -4.67 -15.26
CA THR A 4 -6.77 -5.66 -14.21
C THR A 4 -5.90 -5.02 -13.14
N ARG A 5 -6.46 -4.87 -11.92
CA ARG A 5 -5.70 -4.42 -10.76
C ARG A 5 -4.52 -5.38 -10.53
N TRP A 6 -3.35 -4.84 -10.24
CA TRP A 6 -2.14 -5.63 -9.99
C TRP A 6 -2.36 -6.72 -8.94
N ILE A 7 -3.19 -6.42 -7.93
CA ILE A 7 -3.58 -7.35 -6.86
C ILE A 7 -4.28 -8.63 -7.35
N SER A 8 -4.79 -8.64 -8.58
CA SER A 8 -5.50 -9.79 -9.18
C SER A 8 -4.57 -10.72 -9.95
N ILE A 9 -3.34 -10.29 -10.26
CA ILE A 9 -2.40 -11.06 -11.09
C ILE A 9 -1.82 -12.24 -10.30
N GLU A 10 -1.33 -12.00 -9.08
CA GLU A 10 -0.77 -13.05 -8.23
C GLU A 10 -1.78 -14.17 -7.95
N PRO A 11 -3.03 -13.89 -7.53
CA PRO A 11 -4.02 -14.95 -7.30
C PRO A 11 -4.37 -15.72 -8.57
N ALA A 12 -4.37 -15.06 -9.74
CA ALA A 12 -4.62 -15.72 -11.00
C ALA A 12 -3.50 -16.69 -11.36
N VAL A 13 -2.24 -16.27 -11.24
CA VAL A 13 -1.07 -17.13 -11.50
C VAL A 13 -1.04 -18.32 -10.55
N CYS A 14 -1.29 -18.09 -9.25
CA CYS A 14 -1.38 -19.18 -8.27
C CYS A 14 -2.46 -20.20 -8.65
N ARG A 15 -3.69 -19.76 -8.95
CA ARG A 15 -4.77 -20.68 -9.36
C ARG A 15 -4.45 -21.43 -10.64
N ILE A 16 -3.86 -20.77 -11.64
CA ILE A 16 -3.46 -21.41 -12.90
C ILE A 16 -2.46 -22.52 -12.64
N LEU A 17 -1.47 -22.29 -11.77
CA LEU A 17 -0.46 -23.29 -11.44
C LEU A 17 -1.03 -24.41 -10.57
N ASP A 18 -1.86 -24.08 -9.59
CA ASP A 18 -2.45 -25.06 -8.68
C ASP A 18 -3.47 -25.98 -9.39
N GLN A 19 -4.07 -25.50 -10.48
CA GLN A 19 -5.03 -26.25 -11.31
C GLN A 19 -4.49 -26.57 -12.71
N TRP A 20 -3.15 -26.63 -12.87
CA TRP A 20 -2.53 -26.73 -14.20
C TRP A 20 -3.01 -27.95 -14.99
N ILE A 21 -3.13 -29.10 -14.32
CA ILE A 21 -3.53 -30.37 -14.94
C ILE A 21 -5.02 -30.34 -15.26
N GLU A 22 -5.85 -29.89 -14.34
CA GLU A 22 -7.29 -29.79 -14.47
C GLU A 22 -7.68 -28.85 -15.61
N LEU A 23 -7.03 -27.68 -15.69
CA LEU A 23 -7.26 -26.71 -16.76
C LEU A 23 -6.80 -27.26 -18.11
N LYS A 24 -5.64 -27.93 -18.17
CA LYS A 24 -5.18 -28.60 -19.38
C LYS A 24 -6.19 -29.64 -19.87
N THR A 25 -6.70 -30.50 -18.99
CA THR A 25 -7.72 -31.51 -19.31
C THR A 25 -9.04 -30.88 -19.73
N LEU A 26 -9.49 -29.83 -19.03
CA LEU A 26 -10.71 -29.10 -19.38
C LEU A 26 -10.64 -28.57 -20.82
N PHE A 27 -9.54 -27.91 -21.20
CA PHE A 27 -9.39 -27.38 -22.56
C PHE A 27 -9.16 -28.47 -23.61
N GLU A 28 -8.64 -29.65 -23.22
CA GLU A 28 -8.58 -30.81 -24.11
C GLU A 28 -9.97 -31.35 -24.47
N ILE A 29 -10.87 -31.39 -23.50
CA ILE A 29 -12.26 -31.83 -23.71
C ILE A 29 -13.01 -30.77 -24.52
N ALA A 30 -12.95 -29.51 -24.08
CA ALA A 30 -13.66 -28.41 -24.73
C ALA A 30 -13.25 -28.20 -26.21
N ARG A 31 -11.96 -28.38 -26.57
CA ARG A 31 -11.56 -28.27 -27.98
C ARG A 31 -12.12 -29.40 -28.86
N ARG A 32 -12.28 -30.61 -28.28
CA ARG A 32 -12.80 -31.78 -29.00
C ARG A 32 -14.31 -31.71 -29.16
N ASP A 33 -15.01 -31.38 -28.09
CA ASP A 33 -16.47 -31.51 -28.00
C ASP A 33 -17.20 -30.23 -28.46
N GLU A 34 -16.62 -29.05 -28.20
CA GLU A 34 -17.25 -27.75 -28.51
C GLU A 34 -16.66 -27.08 -29.77
N HIS A 35 -15.64 -27.69 -30.39
CA HIS A 35 -14.86 -27.11 -31.51
C HIS A 35 -14.43 -25.65 -31.26
N CYS A 36 -14.16 -25.31 -30.00
CA CYS A 36 -13.84 -23.97 -29.57
C CYS A 36 -12.38 -23.62 -29.90
N TYR A 37 -12.17 -22.68 -30.81
CA TYR A 37 -10.82 -22.19 -31.17
C TYR A 37 -10.05 -21.64 -29.96
N THR A 38 -10.73 -20.98 -29.03
CA THR A 38 -10.09 -20.49 -27.80
C THR A 38 -9.62 -21.66 -26.92
N ALA A 39 -10.38 -22.75 -26.83
CA ALA A 39 -9.97 -23.94 -26.10
C ALA A 39 -8.75 -24.61 -26.77
N GLU A 40 -8.71 -24.65 -28.11
CA GLU A 40 -7.54 -25.13 -28.87
C GLU A 40 -6.27 -24.32 -28.52
N ILE A 41 -6.35 -22.98 -28.55
CA ILE A 41 -5.24 -22.11 -28.17
C ILE A 41 -4.78 -22.38 -26.73
N LEU A 42 -5.72 -22.40 -25.79
CA LEU A 42 -5.40 -22.58 -24.37
C LEU A 42 -4.79 -23.96 -24.13
N TYR A 43 -5.37 -25.03 -24.70
CA TYR A 43 -4.79 -26.36 -24.64
C TYR A 43 -3.34 -26.38 -25.16
N ASN A 44 -3.07 -25.72 -26.29
CA ASN A 44 -1.71 -25.60 -26.81
C ASN A 44 -0.77 -24.82 -25.85
N MET A 45 -1.26 -23.75 -25.22
CA MET A 45 -0.50 -23.01 -24.20
C MET A 45 -0.15 -23.86 -22.97
N TYR A 46 -1.09 -24.68 -22.47
CA TYR A 46 -0.87 -25.60 -21.34
C TYR A 46 0.02 -26.81 -21.72
N ASN A 47 0.13 -27.13 -23.01
CA ASN A 47 1.06 -28.15 -23.50
C ASN A 47 2.49 -27.63 -23.69
N ASP A 48 2.69 -26.32 -23.80
CA ASP A 48 4.03 -25.73 -23.89
C ASP A 48 4.72 -25.70 -22.50
N PRO A 49 5.79 -26.49 -22.30
CA PRO A 49 6.52 -26.51 -21.03
C PRO A 49 7.09 -25.14 -20.63
N GLN A 50 7.41 -24.28 -21.61
CA GLN A 50 7.99 -22.97 -21.34
C GLN A 50 7.01 -22.05 -20.62
N ASN A 51 5.70 -22.14 -20.92
CA ASN A 51 4.68 -21.36 -20.23
C ASN A 51 4.54 -21.78 -18.77
N HIS A 52 4.54 -23.09 -18.51
CA HIS A 52 4.48 -23.62 -17.15
C HIS A 52 5.68 -23.15 -16.33
N LEU A 53 6.89 -23.33 -16.88
CA LEU A 53 8.13 -22.91 -16.23
C LEU A 53 8.18 -21.41 -15.99
N TYR A 54 7.78 -20.59 -16.96
CA TYR A 54 7.70 -19.14 -16.79
C TYR A 54 6.78 -18.75 -15.65
N LEU A 55 5.61 -19.39 -15.53
CA LEU A 55 4.67 -19.13 -14.43
C LEU A 55 5.24 -19.57 -13.07
N LEU A 56 5.94 -20.70 -13.02
CA LEU A 56 6.65 -21.15 -11.81
C LEU A 56 7.74 -20.16 -11.37
N TYR A 57 8.44 -19.53 -12.31
CA TYR A 57 9.42 -18.49 -12.02
C TYR A 57 8.78 -17.22 -11.43
N ILE A 58 7.71 -16.71 -12.06
CA ILE A 58 7.11 -15.45 -11.63
C ILE A 58 6.27 -15.58 -10.36
N ARG A 59 5.74 -16.78 -10.03
CA ARG A 59 4.89 -17.01 -8.84
C ARG A 59 5.48 -16.44 -7.55
N PRO A 60 6.70 -16.80 -7.11
CA PRO A 60 7.26 -16.26 -5.87
C PRO A 60 7.51 -14.74 -5.93
N ILE A 61 7.89 -14.21 -7.09
CA ILE A 61 8.11 -12.77 -7.27
C ILE A 61 6.79 -12.01 -7.09
N LEU A 62 5.72 -12.49 -7.73
CA LEU A 62 4.39 -11.90 -7.61
C LEU A 62 3.85 -11.99 -6.18
N GLN A 63 4.15 -13.08 -5.46
CA GLN A 63 3.79 -13.23 -4.04
C GLN A 63 4.44 -12.16 -3.16
N GLU A 64 5.72 -11.86 -3.34
CA GLU A 64 6.39 -10.78 -2.60
C GLU A 64 5.78 -9.41 -2.91
N VAL A 65 5.55 -9.10 -4.18
CA VAL A 65 4.91 -7.83 -4.57
C VAL A 65 3.50 -7.72 -4.00
N GLN A 66 2.75 -8.83 -3.98
CA GLN A 66 1.40 -8.89 -3.43
C GLN A 66 1.37 -8.63 -1.92
N VAL A 67 2.35 -9.14 -1.17
CA VAL A 67 2.46 -8.88 0.28
C VAL A 67 2.60 -7.39 0.54
N VAL A 68 3.54 -6.73 -0.14
CA VAL A 68 3.76 -5.28 0.06
C VAL A 68 2.54 -4.46 -0.37
N ASN A 69 1.93 -4.77 -1.52
CA ASN A 69 0.70 -4.06 -1.94
C ASN A 69 -0.40 -4.16 -0.88
N LYS A 70 -0.61 -5.34 -0.29
CA LYS A 70 -1.59 -5.53 0.79
C LYS A 70 -1.26 -4.70 2.04
N LEU A 71 0.02 -4.48 2.36
CA LEU A 71 0.42 -3.60 3.46
C LEU A 71 0.01 -2.16 3.19
N PHE A 72 0.25 -1.66 1.97
CA PHE A 72 -0.15 -0.30 1.57
C PHE A 72 -1.67 -0.12 1.44
N GLU A 73 -2.44 -1.20 1.27
CA GLU A 73 -3.91 -1.16 1.27
C GLU A 73 -4.55 -1.30 2.66
N SER A 74 -3.79 -1.78 3.65
CA SER A 74 -4.26 -2.05 5.01
C SER A 74 -4.73 -0.78 5.74
N ASN A 75 -5.64 -0.95 6.71
CA ASN A 75 -6.10 0.14 7.59
C ASN A 75 -5.32 0.20 8.92
N ASP A 76 -4.58 -0.86 9.25
CA ASP A 76 -3.94 -1.03 10.57
C ASP A 76 -2.47 -1.41 10.39
N VAL A 77 -1.79 -0.68 9.51
CA VAL A 77 -0.35 -0.85 9.24
C VAL A 77 0.43 0.25 9.95
N ASP A 78 1.61 -0.09 10.46
CA ASP A 78 2.52 0.90 11.01
C ASP A 78 3.12 1.73 9.86
N PRO A 79 2.79 3.03 9.74
CA PRO A 79 3.25 3.87 8.65
C PRO A 79 4.77 4.01 8.62
N THR A 80 5.44 3.88 9.77
CA THR A 80 6.89 4.01 9.89
C THR A 80 7.64 2.84 9.26
N ARG A 81 6.95 1.73 8.93
CA ARG A 81 7.55 0.52 8.36
C ARG A 81 7.35 0.37 6.85
N LEU A 82 6.30 0.98 6.30
CA LEU A 82 5.90 0.82 4.90
C LEU A 82 7.01 1.07 3.87
N TYR A 83 7.78 2.16 4.03
CA TYR A 83 8.87 2.49 3.11
C TYR A 83 10.02 1.48 3.18
N ASN A 84 10.30 0.94 4.36
CA ASN A 84 11.33 -0.10 4.50
C ASN A 84 10.88 -1.42 3.85
N ASP A 85 9.60 -1.78 3.97
CA ASP A 85 9.05 -2.97 3.28
C ASP A 85 9.08 -2.80 1.76
N LEU A 86 8.77 -1.60 1.25
CA LEU A 86 8.86 -1.29 -0.18
C LEU A 86 10.31 -1.34 -0.70
N ILE A 87 11.26 -0.76 0.03
CA ILE A 87 12.68 -0.81 -0.32
C ILE A 87 13.19 -2.25 -0.26
N GLY A 88 12.83 -3.00 0.78
CA GLY A 88 13.16 -4.40 0.93
C GLY A 88 12.65 -5.27 -0.23
N LEU A 89 11.45 -4.98 -0.76
CA LEU A 89 10.93 -5.62 -1.97
C LEU A 89 11.81 -5.33 -3.20
N VAL A 90 12.16 -4.07 -3.44
CA VAL A 90 12.99 -3.70 -4.59
C VAL A 90 14.36 -4.35 -4.50
N GLU A 91 14.97 -4.35 -3.32
CA GLU A 91 16.24 -5.03 -3.07
C GLU A 91 16.13 -6.55 -3.25
N SER A 92 15.09 -7.18 -2.68
CA SER A 92 14.85 -8.62 -2.78
C SER A 92 14.74 -9.05 -4.24
N ILE A 93 13.90 -8.35 -5.03
CA ILE A 93 13.69 -8.66 -6.44
C ILE A 93 14.97 -8.41 -7.25
N GLY A 94 15.66 -7.29 -7.01
CA GLY A 94 16.91 -6.97 -7.71
C GLY A 94 18.01 -7.98 -7.44
N ARG A 95 18.22 -8.38 -6.19
CA ARG A 95 19.27 -9.35 -5.82
C ARG A 95 19.08 -10.74 -6.44
N ARG A 96 17.90 -11.09 -6.95
CA ARG A 96 17.65 -12.36 -7.65
C ARG A 96 18.40 -12.49 -8.99
N ILE A 97 18.74 -11.36 -9.62
CA ILE A 97 19.37 -11.32 -10.95
C ILE A 97 20.76 -10.70 -10.94
N LEU A 98 21.24 -10.23 -9.78
CA LEU A 98 22.56 -9.62 -9.63
C LEU A 98 23.58 -10.62 -9.14
N ASN A 99 24.84 -10.38 -9.51
CA ASN A 99 25.94 -11.15 -8.96
C ASN A 99 25.98 -10.97 -7.43
N PRO A 100 26.03 -12.06 -6.63
CA PRO A 100 26.07 -11.99 -5.17
C PRO A 100 27.23 -11.16 -4.59
N THR A 101 28.31 -10.98 -5.34
CA THR A 101 29.46 -10.16 -4.93
C THR A 101 29.35 -8.70 -5.35
N ALA A 102 28.34 -8.34 -6.15
CA ALA A 102 28.15 -6.96 -6.60
C ALA A 102 27.78 -6.06 -5.41
N ARG A 103 28.47 -4.93 -5.30
CA ARG A 103 28.18 -3.87 -4.33
C ARG A 103 27.60 -2.69 -5.08
N VAL A 104 26.30 -2.74 -5.31
CA VAL A 104 25.54 -1.74 -6.08
C VAL A 104 24.29 -1.36 -5.30
N ASP A 105 24.02 -0.06 -5.18
CA ASP A 105 22.74 0.42 -4.66
C ASP A 105 21.67 0.25 -5.74
N ILE A 106 20.84 -0.79 -5.58
CA ILE A 106 19.76 -1.14 -6.52
C ILE A 106 18.79 0.03 -6.71
N LEU A 107 18.64 0.93 -5.74
CA LEU A 107 17.69 2.03 -5.82
C LEU A 107 18.20 3.16 -6.70
N THR A 108 19.51 3.45 -6.68
CA THR A 108 20.08 4.66 -7.28
C THR A 108 21.01 4.40 -8.46
N GLU A 109 21.68 3.26 -8.52
CA GLU A 109 22.69 2.96 -9.54
C GLU A 109 22.12 2.17 -10.72
N ASP A 110 22.88 2.10 -11.81
CA ASP A 110 22.59 1.17 -12.91
C ASP A 110 22.97 -0.26 -12.49
N ILE A 111 22.01 -1.17 -12.59
CA ILE A 111 22.16 -2.56 -12.17
C ILE A 111 22.44 -3.50 -13.35
N GLU A 112 22.26 -3.06 -14.60
CA GLU A 112 22.43 -3.90 -15.79
C GLU A 112 23.87 -4.40 -15.93
N SER A 113 24.84 -3.56 -15.55
CA SER A 113 26.27 -3.88 -15.56
C SER A 113 26.68 -4.97 -14.55
N TYR A 114 25.81 -5.32 -13.61
CA TYR A 114 26.09 -6.25 -12.50
C TYR A 114 25.25 -7.53 -12.55
N LEU A 115 24.56 -7.79 -13.65
CA LEU A 115 23.72 -8.96 -13.82
C LEU A 115 24.53 -10.25 -13.71
N ASP A 116 23.99 -11.23 -12.99
CA ASP A 116 24.52 -12.58 -12.98
C ASP A 116 24.31 -13.20 -14.38
N PRO A 117 25.36 -13.76 -15.02
CA PRO A 117 25.21 -14.46 -16.29
C PRO A 117 24.29 -15.68 -16.20
N LYS A 118 24.18 -16.31 -15.01
CA LYS A 118 23.39 -17.52 -14.79
C LYS A 118 22.74 -17.53 -13.40
N PRO A 119 21.75 -16.64 -13.17
CA PRO A 119 21.09 -16.54 -11.89
C PRO A 119 20.25 -17.79 -11.62
N TYR A 120 20.12 -18.10 -10.33
CA TYR A 120 19.27 -19.19 -9.86
C TYR A 120 17.78 -18.83 -10.01
N MET A 121 17.02 -19.68 -10.69
CA MET A 121 15.61 -19.39 -11.03
C MET A 121 14.60 -19.89 -9.99
N GLY A 122 15.06 -20.53 -8.92
CA GLY A 122 14.21 -21.10 -7.87
C GLY A 122 13.94 -22.59 -8.05
N TYR A 123 13.68 -23.26 -6.92
CA TYR A 123 13.61 -24.72 -6.83
C TYR A 123 12.58 -25.35 -7.77
N ALA A 124 11.35 -24.81 -7.78
CA ALA A 124 10.27 -25.34 -8.60
C ALA A 124 10.57 -25.23 -10.11
N PHE A 125 11.18 -24.12 -10.54
CA PHE A 125 11.61 -23.92 -11.92
C PHE A 125 12.69 -24.93 -12.31
N GLU A 126 13.76 -25.03 -11.51
CA GLU A 126 14.90 -25.90 -11.84
C GLU A 126 14.51 -27.38 -11.86
N THR A 127 13.67 -27.81 -10.90
CA THR A 127 13.17 -29.20 -10.83
C THR A 127 12.32 -29.52 -12.06
N LYS A 128 11.35 -28.66 -12.41
CA LYS A 128 10.50 -28.88 -13.57
C LYS A 128 11.25 -28.77 -14.90
N LEU A 129 12.29 -27.94 -14.97
CA LEU A 129 13.12 -27.82 -16.17
C LEU A 129 13.80 -29.15 -16.50
N LEU A 130 14.30 -29.85 -15.46
CA LEU A 130 14.91 -31.17 -15.60
C LEU A 130 13.87 -32.22 -16.04
N GLU A 131 12.66 -32.21 -15.47
CA GLU A 131 11.58 -33.12 -15.85
C GLU A 131 11.16 -32.95 -17.31
N TYR A 132 11.09 -31.72 -17.80
CA TYR A 132 10.69 -31.44 -19.19
C TYR A 132 11.78 -31.70 -20.23
N ASN A 133 13.04 -31.83 -19.81
CA ASN A 133 14.19 -32.09 -20.68
C ASN A 133 14.22 -31.19 -21.93
N LEU A 134 14.05 -29.89 -21.72
CA LEU A 134 14.03 -28.88 -22.79
C LEU A 134 15.37 -28.81 -23.52
N GLN A 135 15.31 -28.50 -24.82
CA GLN A 135 16.51 -28.22 -25.60
C GLN A 135 17.31 -27.06 -24.98
N PRO A 136 18.65 -27.13 -24.94
CA PRO A 136 19.48 -26.11 -24.27
C PRO A 136 19.21 -24.67 -24.74
N ASN A 137 18.98 -24.48 -26.04
CA ASN A 137 18.67 -23.16 -26.60
C ASN A 137 17.32 -22.62 -26.09
N ALA A 138 16.29 -23.46 -25.99
CA ALA A 138 14.99 -23.07 -25.46
C ALA A 138 15.06 -22.76 -23.95
N ALA A 139 15.81 -23.56 -23.20
CA ALA A 139 16.06 -23.31 -21.78
C ALA A 139 16.79 -21.98 -21.55
N ASN A 140 17.83 -21.68 -22.33
CA ASN A 140 18.56 -20.42 -22.24
C ASN A 140 17.68 -19.21 -22.61
N TYR A 141 16.90 -19.33 -23.68
CA TYR A 141 15.94 -18.29 -24.07
C TYR A 141 14.91 -18.00 -22.96
N LEU A 142 14.36 -19.06 -22.35
CA LEU A 142 13.42 -18.92 -21.25
C LEU A 142 14.05 -18.24 -20.03
N ARG A 143 15.29 -18.59 -19.68
CA ARG A 143 16.04 -17.94 -18.59
C ARG A 143 16.25 -16.45 -18.86
N GLN A 144 16.61 -16.08 -20.08
CA GLN A 144 16.74 -14.67 -20.48
C GLN A 144 15.40 -13.93 -20.35
N ARG A 145 14.29 -14.55 -20.77
CA ARG A 145 12.95 -13.97 -20.62
C ARG A 145 12.59 -13.75 -19.15
N CYS A 146 12.93 -14.69 -18.27
CA CYS A 146 12.74 -14.58 -16.82
C CYS A 146 13.56 -13.41 -16.23
N ASN A 147 14.84 -13.31 -16.60
CA ASN A 147 15.71 -12.21 -16.17
C ASN A 147 15.20 -10.86 -16.65
N ASN A 148 14.78 -10.76 -17.91
CA ASN A 148 14.24 -9.54 -18.48
C ASN A 148 12.96 -9.09 -17.78
N PHE A 149 12.09 -10.04 -17.39
CA PHE A 149 10.92 -9.73 -16.57
C PHE A 149 11.32 -9.11 -15.24
N THR A 150 12.27 -9.73 -14.53
CA THR A 150 12.72 -9.27 -13.21
C THR A 150 13.43 -7.92 -13.29
N LEU A 151 14.32 -7.74 -14.28
CA LEU A 151 14.97 -6.46 -14.54
C LEU A 151 13.94 -5.36 -14.81
N LYS A 152 12.99 -5.63 -15.71
CA LYS A 152 11.94 -4.68 -16.04
C LYS A 152 11.08 -4.35 -14.81
N LEU A 153 10.72 -5.35 -14.00
CA LEU A 153 9.98 -5.14 -12.77
C LEU A 153 10.73 -4.24 -11.78
N VAL A 154 12.02 -4.47 -11.56
CA VAL A 154 12.86 -3.62 -10.69
C VAL A 154 12.91 -2.19 -11.21
N THR A 155 13.17 -2.00 -12.50
CA THR A 155 13.21 -0.67 -13.12
C THR A 155 11.87 0.06 -13.00
N GLU A 156 10.76 -0.65 -13.19
CA GLU A 156 9.41 -0.10 -13.03
C GLU A 156 9.07 0.21 -11.57
N LEU A 157 9.50 -0.62 -10.61
CA LEU A 157 9.31 -0.31 -9.18
C LEU A 157 10.11 0.92 -8.77
N ARG A 158 11.36 1.02 -9.22
CA ARG A 158 12.23 2.19 -8.97
C ARG A 158 11.65 3.48 -9.54
N SER A 159 11.14 3.45 -10.77
CA SER A 159 10.60 4.64 -11.44
C SER A 159 9.32 5.18 -10.79
N ARG A 160 8.63 4.36 -9.99
CA ARG A 160 7.44 4.74 -9.23
C ARG A 160 7.76 5.24 -7.82
N LEU A 161 9.00 5.12 -7.35
CA LEU A 161 9.40 5.71 -6.07
C LEU A 161 9.37 7.24 -6.19
N PRO A 162 8.85 7.94 -5.17
CA PRO A 162 8.86 9.40 -5.18
C PRO A 162 10.31 9.92 -5.08
N VAL A 163 10.59 11.10 -5.64
CA VAL A 163 11.95 11.68 -5.66
C VAL A 163 12.55 11.81 -4.26
N ASN A 164 11.69 12.07 -3.27
CA ASN A 164 12.04 12.20 -1.85
C ASN A 164 11.93 10.88 -1.06
N PHE A 165 11.96 9.71 -1.70
CA PHE A 165 11.81 8.42 -0.99
C PHE A 165 12.83 8.23 0.14
N LYS A 166 14.07 8.74 -0.01
CA LYS A 166 15.10 8.69 1.04
C LYS A 166 14.72 9.48 2.30
N ILE A 167 13.99 10.58 2.13
CA ILE A 167 13.48 11.39 3.26
C ILE A 167 12.30 10.66 3.89
N LEU A 168 11.38 10.13 3.08
CA LEU A 168 10.22 9.38 3.57
C LEU A 168 10.63 8.10 4.30
N GLN A 169 11.73 7.45 3.89
CA GLN A 169 12.31 6.34 4.62
C GLN A 169 12.73 6.73 6.06
N LYS A 170 13.13 7.98 6.29
CA LYS A 170 13.51 8.47 7.64
C LYS A 170 12.34 8.58 8.60
N ILE A 171 11.10 8.52 8.12
CA ILE A 171 9.92 8.39 8.99
C ILE A 171 10.03 7.14 9.88
N SER A 172 10.76 6.09 9.44
CA SER A 172 11.05 4.91 10.25
C SER A 172 11.76 5.19 11.57
N MET A 173 12.47 6.32 11.68
CA MET A 173 13.09 6.76 12.94
C MET A 173 12.05 6.99 14.05
N PHE A 174 10.83 7.38 13.68
CA PHE A 174 9.72 7.62 14.60
C PHE A 174 8.97 6.35 15.00
N SER A 175 9.41 5.17 14.55
CA SER A 175 8.91 3.93 15.14
C SER A 175 9.25 3.88 16.63
N VAL A 176 8.43 3.20 17.43
CA VAL A 176 8.69 3.08 18.87
C VAL A 176 10.04 2.41 19.14
N GLN A 177 10.44 1.44 18.32
CA GLN A 177 11.71 0.72 18.51
C GLN A 177 12.92 1.61 18.23
N GLU A 178 12.87 2.45 17.21
CA GLU A 178 13.97 3.38 16.90
C GLU A 178 13.99 4.57 17.87
N THR A 179 12.82 5.09 18.23
CA THR A 179 12.68 6.22 19.15
C THR A 179 13.23 5.90 20.54
N LEU A 180 13.09 4.67 21.03
CA LEU A 180 13.54 4.30 22.38
C LEU A 180 15.02 3.88 22.45
N LYS A 181 15.76 3.90 21.34
CA LYS A 181 17.21 3.66 21.37
C LYS A 181 17.96 4.81 22.04
N VAL A 182 18.97 4.46 22.84
CA VAL A 182 19.87 5.44 23.47
C VAL A 182 20.73 6.14 22.41
N VAL A 183 21.29 5.37 21.48
CA VAL A 183 22.01 5.90 20.32
C VAL A 183 21.09 5.80 19.12
N LYS A 184 20.64 6.94 18.62
CA LYS A 184 19.69 7.05 17.52
C LYS A 184 20.03 8.21 16.59
N PRO A 185 19.62 8.15 15.31
CA PRO A 185 19.90 9.19 14.34
C PRO A 185 19.31 10.55 14.74
N SER A 186 19.90 11.60 14.19
CA SER A 186 19.38 12.96 14.31
C SER A 186 18.12 13.14 13.45
N ILE A 187 17.11 13.82 14.01
CA ILE A 187 15.87 14.18 13.31
C ILE A 187 15.94 15.55 12.62
N VAL A 188 17.10 16.22 12.65
CA VAL A 188 17.26 17.58 12.09
C VAL A 188 16.98 17.61 10.59
N GLU A 189 17.52 16.64 9.84
CA GLU A 189 17.39 16.64 8.39
C GLU A 189 15.92 16.46 7.96
N ILE A 190 15.19 15.53 8.58
CA ILE A 190 13.76 15.38 8.28
C ILE A 190 12.97 16.62 8.72
N ALA A 191 13.28 17.23 9.86
CA ALA A 191 12.62 18.48 10.28
C ALA A 191 12.85 19.64 9.29
N GLN A 192 14.06 19.75 8.73
CA GLN A 192 14.39 20.76 7.71
C GLN A 192 13.63 20.54 6.40
N GLU A 193 13.49 19.28 5.95
CA GLU A 193 12.71 18.93 4.76
C GLU A 193 11.23 19.27 4.93
N PHE A 194 10.70 19.10 6.15
CA PHE A 194 9.35 19.51 6.53
C PHE A 194 9.24 21.01 6.90
N ARG A 195 10.25 21.81 6.58
CA ARG A 195 10.27 23.28 6.74
C ARG A 195 10.05 23.76 8.18
N VAL A 196 10.41 22.95 9.17
CA VAL A 196 10.38 23.35 10.58
C VAL A 196 11.42 24.46 10.81
N ASN A 197 11.05 25.52 11.53
CA ASN A 197 11.96 26.64 11.80
C ASN A 197 13.07 26.27 12.80
N ALA A 198 14.18 27.00 12.76
CA ALA A 198 15.36 26.68 13.59
C ALA A 198 15.09 26.65 15.10
N PRO A 199 14.37 27.61 15.71
CA PRO A 199 14.05 27.54 17.14
C PRO A 199 13.23 26.30 17.52
N MET A 200 12.30 25.88 16.65
CA MET A 200 11.52 24.67 16.86
C MET A 200 12.39 23.42 16.71
N ILE A 201 13.30 23.37 15.74
CA ILE A 201 14.24 22.25 15.58
C ILE A 201 15.08 22.05 16.85
N GLU A 202 15.54 23.12 17.50
CA GLU A 202 16.29 23.00 18.76
C GLU A 202 15.45 22.33 19.87
N LYS A 203 14.17 22.70 19.99
CA LYS A 203 13.24 22.04 20.91
C LYS A 203 13.06 20.56 20.57
N LEU A 204 12.79 20.25 19.29
CA LEU A 204 12.61 18.88 18.82
C LEU A 204 13.82 18.00 19.17
N VAL A 205 15.04 18.48 18.92
CA VAL A 205 16.28 17.76 19.23
C VAL A 205 16.44 17.51 20.73
N SER A 206 16.12 18.52 21.56
CA SER A 206 16.16 18.38 23.02
C SER A 206 15.17 17.33 23.51
N GLN A 207 13.93 17.39 23.04
CA GLN A 207 12.87 16.43 23.38
C GLN A 207 13.20 15.03 22.88
N TRP A 208 13.70 14.90 21.66
CA TRP A 208 14.11 13.63 21.05
C TRP A 208 15.18 12.90 21.87
N ARG A 209 16.14 13.65 22.41
CA ARG A 209 17.16 13.08 23.29
C ARG A 209 16.57 12.63 24.62
N ASN A 210 15.67 13.43 25.21
CA ASN A 210 15.19 13.21 26.57
C ASN A 210 14.07 12.17 26.66
N ILE A 211 13.37 11.86 25.57
CA ILE A 211 12.21 10.93 25.55
C ILE A 211 12.56 9.53 26.11
N VAL A 212 13.81 9.10 26.00
CA VAL A 212 14.26 7.77 26.47
C VAL A 212 14.39 7.68 27.99
N HIS A 213 14.35 8.80 28.70
CA HIS A 213 14.46 8.83 30.17
C HIS A 213 13.13 8.53 30.86
N ILE A 214 12.03 8.56 30.12
CA ILE A 214 10.70 8.19 30.62
C ILE A 214 10.45 6.71 30.34
N LYS A 215 9.83 6.03 31.30
CA LYS A 215 9.40 4.64 31.14
C LYS A 215 8.02 4.62 30.49
N TRP A 216 7.98 4.19 29.24
CA TRP A 216 6.76 4.04 28.44
C TRP A 216 6.19 2.62 28.55
N GLU A 217 4.87 2.51 28.39
CA GLU A 217 4.14 1.23 28.43
C GLU A 217 3.96 0.64 27.02
N SER A 218 3.65 1.49 26.03
CA SER A 218 3.38 1.08 24.66
C SER A 218 4.68 0.85 23.88
N LEU A 219 5.25 -0.35 23.96
CA LEU A 219 6.55 -0.66 23.33
C LEU A 219 6.46 -1.31 21.94
N THR A 220 5.27 -1.69 21.50
CA THR A 220 5.08 -2.48 20.26
C THR A 220 4.30 -1.75 19.17
N SER A 221 3.41 -0.82 19.55
CA SER A 221 2.58 -0.07 18.62
C SER A 221 3.02 1.39 18.57
N THR A 222 3.60 1.80 17.45
CA THR A 222 4.07 3.17 17.23
C THR A 222 2.97 4.21 17.44
N VAL A 223 1.76 3.96 16.93
CA VAL A 223 0.63 4.89 17.08
C VAL A 223 0.20 4.99 18.56
N LYS A 224 0.11 3.87 19.28
CA LYS A 224 -0.23 3.89 20.72
C LYS A 224 0.87 4.57 21.54
N PHE A 225 2.14 4.34 21.19
CA PHE A 225 3.28 5.01 21.80
C PHE A 225 3.20 6.52 21.66
N TRP A 226 3.00 7.06 20.46
CA TRP A 226 2.89 8.51 20.29
C TRP A 226 1.63 9.08 20.94
N ASN A 227 0.52 8.34 20.99
CA ASN A 227 -0.65 8.75 21.78
C ASN A 227 -0.35 8.82 23.29
N GLU A 228 0.44 7.89 23.83
CA GLU A 228 0.91 7.90 25.21
C GLU A 228 1.81 9.11 25.48
N VAL A 229 2.77 9.39 24.58
CA VAL A 229 3.64 10.57 24.65
C VAL A 229 2.82 11.86 24.59
N MET A 230 1.76 11.91 23.78
CA MET A 230 0.84 13.06 23.68
C MET A 230 0.11 13.33 24.99
N GLN A 231 -0.28 12.27 25.71
CA GLN A 231 -1.04 12.35 26.96
C GLN A 231 -0.13 12.51 28.19
N TYR A 232 1.18 12.35 28.04
CA TYR A 232 2.13 12.44 29.13
C TYR A 232 2.16 13.84 29.77
N LYS A 233 2.18 13.87 31.09
CA LYS A 233 2.23 15.08 31.93
C LYS A 233 3.37 14.97 32.92
N ASP A 234 4.17 16.03 33.02
CA ASP A 234 5.19 16.17 34.05
C ASP A 234 4.59 16.63 35.39
N ALA A 235 5.46 16.83 36.39
CA ALA A 235 5.03 17.27 37.72
C ALA A 235 4.37 18.68 37.73
N ALA A 236 4.53 19.45 36.66
CA ALA A 236 3.91 20.76 36.47
C ALA A 236 2.67 20.70 35.56
N ASP A 237 2.16 19.50 35.25
CA ASP A 237 1.03 19.25 34.35
C ASP A 237 1.25 19.74 32.90
N ASN A 238 2.51 19.86 32.49
CA ASN A 238 2.91 20.19 31.13
C ASN A 238 3.35 18.93 30.38
N ASN A 239 3.23 18.93 29.05
CA ASN A 239 3.83 17.88 28.23
C ASN A 239 5.21 18.34 27.73
N PRO A 240 6.32 17.83 28.29
CA PRO A 240 7.66 18.21 27.86
C PRO A 240 8.04 17.70 26.47
N PHE A 241 7.21 16.88 25.82
CA PHE A 241 7.43 16.31 24.49
C PHE A 241 6.39 16.77 23.46
N ALA A 242 5.63 17.83 23.76
CA ALA A 242 4.49 18.27 22.94
C ALA A 242 4.88 18.49 21.47
N GLU A 243 5.91 19.31 21.22
CA GLU A 243 6.33 19.66 19.86
C GLU A 243 6.89 18.44 19.09
N LEU A 244 7.63 17.57 19.76
CA LEU A 244 8.12 16.32 19.17
C LEU A 244 6.97 15.39 18.80
N CYS A 245 6.00 15.25 19.70
CA CYS A 245 4.84 14.39 19.48
C CYS A 245 3.99 14.90 18.33
N GLU A 246 3.72 16.21 18.29
CA GLU A 246 2.99 16.85 17.18
C GLU A 246 3.71 16.62 15.86
N PHE A 247 5.04 16.82 15.83
CA PHE A 247 5.85 16.54 14.64
C PHE A 247 5.77 15.07 14.22
N ALA A 248 5.96 14.13 15.16
CA ALA A 248 5.90 12.69 14.86
C ALA A 248 4.51 12.27 14.33
N MET A 249 3.44 12.74 14.97
CA MET A 249 2.06 12.46 14.54
C MET A 249 1.77 13.06 13.17
N SER A 250 2.30 14.24 12.85
CA SER A 250 2.15 14.85 11.52
C SER A 250 2.77 13.98 10.42
N LEU A 251 3.94 13.36 10.68
CA LEU A 251 4.62 12.47 9.73
C LEU A 251 3.87 11.14 9.56
N ILE A 252 3.40 10.57 10.67
CA ILE A 252 2.68 9.29 10.73
C ILE A 252 1.27 9.39 10.12
N SER A 253 0.70 10.60 10.08
CA SER A 253 -0.62 10.86 9.50
C SER A 253 -0.59 11.13 7.99
N LEU A 254 0.60 11.14 7.36
CA LEU A 254 0.70 11.34 5.93
C LEU A 254 0.03 10.17 5.18
N PRO A 255 -0.74 10.42 4.10
CA PRO A 255 -1.29 9.36 3.29
C PRO A 255 -0.15 8.64 2.56
N HIS A 256 0.07 7.36 2.89
CA HIS A 256 1.13 6.55 2.29
C HIS A 256 0.71 5.83 1.00
N SER A 257 -0.58 5.81 0.70
CA SER A 257 -1.13 5.23 -0.52
C SER A 257 -2.46 5.87 -0.90
N ASN A 258 -2.94 5.57 -2.10
CA ASN A 258 -4.27 5.96 -2.54
C ASN A 258 -5.38 5.04 -1.97
N ALA A 259 -5.06 4.11 -1.07
CA ALA A 259 -6.01 3.12 -0.59
C ALA A 259 -7.21 3.75 0.14
N ASP A 260 -7.01 4.82 0.90
CA ASP A 260 -8.10 5.57 1.53
C ASP A 260 -9.09 6.11 0.48
N VAL A 261 -8.57 6.71 -0.59
CA VAL A 261 -9.36 7.23 -1.71
C VAL A 261 -10.07 6.10 -2.45
N GLU A 262 -9.38 4.99 -2.73
CA GLU A 262 -10.01 3.82 -3.36
C GLU A 262 -11.12 3.20 -2.50
N ARG A 263 -10.98 3.22 -1.17
CA ARG A 263 -12.03 2.78 -0.24
C ARG A 263 -13.24 3.71 -0.30
N VAL A 264 -13.05 5.03 -0.42
CA VAL A 264 -14.15 5.98 -0.67
C VAL A 264 -14.84 5.67 -1.99
N PHE A 265 -14.10 5.43 -3.07
CA PHE A 265 -14.70 5.06 -4.35
C PHE A 265 -15.44 3.72 -4.32
N SER A 266 -14.92 2.74 -3.59
CA SER A 266 -15.63 1.47 -3.35
C SER A 266 -16.97 1.69 -2.63
N GLN A 267 -16.98 2.51 -1.57
CA GLN A 267 -18.23 2.88 -0.89
C GLN A 267 -19.16 3.68 -1.80
N MET A 268 -18.63 4.57 -2.64
CA MET A 268 -19.41 5.30 -3.62
C MET A 268 -20.10 4.35 -4.60
N SER A 269 -19.43 3.30 -5.09
CA SER A 269 -20.02 2.30 -5.97
C SER A 269 -21.14 1.49 -5.29
N LEU A 270 -21.08 1.30 -3.97
CA LEU A 270 -22.17 0.67 -3.21
C LEU A 270 -23.38 1.60 -3.06
N VAL A 271 -23.14 2.92 -2.91
CA VAL A 271 -24.21 3.92 -2.81
C VAL A 271 -24.87 4.18 -4.18
N LYS A 272 -24.06 4.27 -5.24
CA LYS A 272 -24.50 4.43 -6.64
C LYS A 272 -24.72 3.06 -7.28
N THR A 273 -25.88 2.46 -7.02
CA THR A 273 -26.27 1.21 -7.69
C THR A 273 -26.75 1.45 -9.12
N LYS A 274 -26.88 0.40 -9.93
CA LYS A 274 -27.43 0.50 -11.31
C LYS A 274 -28.82 1.15 -11.35
N LEU A 275 -29.64 0.92 -10.32
CA LEU A 275 -30.99 1.49 -10.20
C LEU A 275 -30.96 2.91 -9.59
N ARG A 276 -29.92 3.27 -8.84
CA ARG A 276 -29.76 4.56 -8.13
C ARG A 276 -28.44 5.24 -8.53
N ASN A 277 -28.25 5.46 -9.82
CA ASN A 277 -26.99 6.00 -10.37
C ASN A 277 -26.97 7.54 -10.47
N ARG A 278 -28.13 8.21 -10.44
CA ARG A 278 -28.28 9.66 -10.51
C ARG A 278 -28.55 10.25 -9.12
N LEU A 279 -27.49 10.41 -8.33
CA LEU A 279 -27.53 11.12 -7.05
C LEU A 279 -26.86 12.48 -7.19
N ALA A 280 -27.49 13.51 -6.63
CA ALA A 280 -26.84 14.81 -6.46
C ALA A 280 -25.58 14.66 -5.60
N VAL A 281 -24.54 15.43 -5.92
CA VAL A 281 -23.24 15.36 -5.22
C VAL A 281 -23.40 15.58 -3.72
N ARG A 282 -24.19 16.59 -3.32
CA ARG A 282 -24.51 16.86 -1.90
C ARG A 282 -25.10 15.66 -1.18
N THR A 283 -26.07 14.97 -1.80
CA THR A 283 -26.70 13.77 -1.22
C THR A 283 -25.70 12.62 -1.12
N LEU A 284 -24.86 12.45 -2.14
CA LEU A 284 -23.82 11.43 -2.13
C LEU A 284 -22.82 11.67 -1.00
N ASN A 285 -22.32 12.89 -0.88
CA ASN A 285 -21.38 13.29 0.17
C ASN A 285 -22.00 13.09 1.55
N ALA A 286 -23.24 13.55 1.78
CA ALA A 286 -23.94 13.34 3.04
C ALA A 286 -24.04 11.84 3.43
N ILE A 287 -24.38 10.96 2.48
CA ILE A 287 -24.43 9.52 2.73
C ILE A 287 -23.04 8.98 3.07
N LEU A 288 -22.00 9.40 2.35
CA LEU A 288 -20.62 8.99 2.63
C LEU A 288 -20.16 9.48 4.00
N TYR A 289 -20.39 10.74 4.36
CA TYR A 289 -20.08 11.29 5.68
C TYR A 289 -20.74 10.51 6.80
N VAL A 290 -22.03 10.21 6.70
CA VAL A 290 -22.73 9.40 7.71
C VAL A 290 -22.10 8.01 7.81
N ARG A 291 -21.81 7.34 6.68
CA ARG A 291 -21.20 5.99 6.69
C ARG A 291 -19.80 5.99 7.32
N PHE A 292 -18.93 6.93 6.93
CA PHE A 292 -17.58 7.02 7.45
C PHE A 292 -17.56 7.50 8.91
N GLY A 293 -18.42 8.45 9.28
CA GLY A 293 -18.58 8.92 10.65
C GLY A 293 -19.04 7.81 11.60
N LEU A 294 -20.05 7.03 11.20
CA LEU A 294 -20.50 5.86 11.96
C LEU A 294 -19.39 4.81 12.09
N LYS A 295 -18.70 4.49 11.00
CA LYS A 295 -17.57 3.55 11.02
C LYS A 295 -16.47 4.00 11.97
N ARG A 296 -16.09 5.29 11.95
CA ARG A 296 -15.10 5.87 12.86
C ARG A 296 -15.52 5.78 14.32
N ALA A 297 -16.81 5.96 14.61
CA ALA A 297 -17.36 5.80 15.95
C ALA A 297 -17.55 4.34 16.38
N GLY A 298 -17.18 3.35 15.55
CA GLY A 298 -17.40 1.93 15.82
C GLY A 298 -18.89 1.54 15.84
N LYS A 299 -19.76 2.33 15.20
CA LYS A 299 -21.22 2.13 15.19
C LYS A 299 -21.71 1.74 13.80
N CYS A 300 -22.83 1.03 13.75
CA CYS A 300 -23.61 0.76 12.55
C CYS A 300 -24.99 1.46 12.61
N CYS A 301 -25.67 1.57 11.47
CA CYS A 301 -26.97 2.26 11.36
C CYS A 301 -28.05 1.69 12.29
N TYR A 302 -28.00 0.41 12.64
CA TYR A 302 -28.94 -0.21 13.59
C TYR A 302 -28.57 0.01 15.06
N SER A 303 -27.31 0.36 15.35
CA SER A 303 -26.80 0.60 16.71
C SER A 303 -26.71 2.09 17.06
N TYR A 304 -26.83 2.96 16.07
CA TYR A 304 -26.72 4.40 16.25
C TYR A 304 -28.11 5.00 16.52
N THR A 305 -28.28 5.53 17.72
CA THR A 305 -29.46 6.31 18.08
C THR A 305 -29.28 7.75 17.61
N VAL A 306 -30.15 8.21 16.73
CA VAL A 306 -30.17 9.59 16.25
C VAL A 306 -30.59 10.51 17.41
N PRO A 307 -29.88 11.62 17.66
CA PRO A 307 -30.25 12.57 18.70
C PRO A 307 -31.70 13.07 18.58
N ASP A 308 -32.41 13.18 19.71
CA ASP A 308 -33.83 13.55 19.75
C ASP A 308 -34.12 14.92 19.13
N ASN A 309 -33.20 15.87 19.27
CA ASN A 309 -33.30 17.19 18.65
C ASN A 309 -33.31 17.09 17.11
N VAL A 310 -32.49 16.22 16.52
CA VAL A 310 -32.47 15.96 15.08
C VAL A 310 -33.78 15.28 14.67
N LEU A 311 -34.24 14.27 15.41
CA LEU A 311 -35.52 13.59 15.11
C LEU A 311 -36.71 14.55 15.13
N ARG A 312 -36.77 15.46 16.11
CA ARG A 312 -37.83 16.48 16.20
C ARG A 312 -37.79 17.50 15.06
N SER A 313 -36.64 17.70 14.43
CA SER A 313 -36.47 18.61 13.30
C SER A 313 -36.84 17.98 11.95
N ILE A 314 -36.92 16.65 11.86
CA ILE A 314 -37.32 15.96 10.62
C ILE A 314 -38.80 16.21 10.37
N GLY A 315 -39.13 16.78 9.20
CA GLY A 315 -40.51 17.12 8.82
C GLY A 315 -40.89 18.58 9.10
N THR A 316 -40.02 19.40 9.68
CA THR A 316 -40.26 20.85 9.83
C THR A 316 -39.81 21.60 8.58
N LYS A 317 -40.49 22.72 8.27
CA LYS A 317 -40.21 23.53 7.07
C LYS A 317 -38.81 24.14 7.09
N GLU A 318 -38.33 24.51 8.28
CA GLU A 318 -36.98 25.06 8.52
C GLU A 318 -35.84 24.14 8.05
N TYR A 319 -36.03 22.81 8.12
CA TYR A 319 -35.00 21.84 7.74
C TYR A 319 -34.87 21.67 6.21
N TYR A 320 -35.93 21.95 5.45
CA TYR A 320 -35.95 21.77 3.99
C TYR A 320 -35.78 23.10 3.21
N ASP A 321 -35.89 24.25 3.89
CA ASP A 321 -35.75 25.58 3.28
C ASP A 321 -34.27 26.05 3.19
N SER A 322 -33.29 25.28 3.69
CA SER A 322 -31.87 25.61 3.57
C SER A 322 -31.33 25.37 2.15
N GLY A 323 -31.49 26.35 1.27
CA GLY A 323 -30.55 26.64 0.18
C GLY A 323 -30.51 25.65 -1.00
N SER A 324 -31.61 25.55 -1.74
CA SER A 324 -31.61 25.10 -3.14
C SER A 324 -30.96 26.13 -4.05
N GLN A 325 -29.63 26.28 -3.96
CA GLN A 325 -28.83 26.80 -5.07
C GLN A 325 -28.43 25.59 -5.92
N PRO A 326 -28.83 25.52 -7.21
CA PRO A 326 -28.38 24.46 -8.10
C PRO A 326 -26.87 24.60 -8.26
N SER A 327 -26.13 23.54 -7.92
CA SER A 327 -24.70 23.44 -8.21
C SER A 327 -24.52 23.38 -9.73
N THR A 328 -24.47 24.54 -10.38
CA THR A 328 -23.83 24.71 -11.68
C THR A 328 -22.35 24.40 -11.51
N SER A 329 -21.83 23.59 -12.42
CA SER A 329 -20.41 23.30 -12.60
C SER A 329 -19.61 24.59 -12.79
N ALA A 330 -19.05 25.14 -11.72
CA ALA A 330 -17.92 26.06 -11.75
C ALA A 330 -17.32 26.14 -10.33
N ASP A 331 -16.03 25.82 -10.25
CA ASP A 331 -15.03 26.10 -9.22
C ASP A 331 -15.41 25.84 -7.75
N VAL A 332 -14.80 24.78 -7.22
CA VAL A 332 -14.80 24.43 -5.79
C VAL A 332 -13.74 25.31 -5.11
N ASP A 333 -14.17 26.28 -4.31
CA ASP A 333 -13.32 26.86 -3.26
C ASP A 333 -13.18 25.81 -2.14
N GLU A 334 -11.93 25.45 -1.80
CA GLU A 334 -11.56 24.26 -1.01
C GLU A 334 -11.60 24.43 0.52
N ASP A 335 -11.97 25.58 1.09
CA ASP A 335 -11.52 25.91 2.46
C ASP A 335 -12.58 25.93 3.60
N GLU A 336 -13.86 25.63 3.40
CA GLU A 336 -14.87 25.79 4.49
C GLU A 336 -15.30 24.53 5.27
N ASP A 337 -14.99 23.30 4.82
CA ASP A 337 -15.54 22.07 5.43
C ASP A 337 -14.63 21.38 6.49
N LEU A 338 -13.50 21.99 6.86
CA LEU A 338 -12.53 21.41 7.81
C LEU A 338 -12.88 21.57 9.31
N ASN A 339 -13.86 22.39 9.66
CA ASN A 339 -14.16 22.76 11.06
C ASN A 339 -15.07 21.81 11.85
N ILE A 340 -15.36 20.60 11.36
CA ILE A 340 -16.18 19.60 12.09
C ILE A 340 -15.34 18.42 12.61
N LEU A 341 -14.02 18.40 12.37
CA LEU A 341 -13.18 17.23 12.63
C LEU A 341 -12.22 17.32 13.83
N PHE A 342 -12.16 18.45 14.53
CA PHE A 342 -11.33 18.60 15.73
C PHE A 342 -12.07 19.37 16.83
N PRO A 343 -12.63 18.70 17.86
CA PRO A 343 -12.73 19.28 19.19
C PRO A 343 -11.38 19.23 19.91
#